data_AF-A0A9Q1FZR6-F1
#
_entry.id   AF-A0A9Q1FZR6-F1
#
_cell.length_a   1.000
_cell.length_b   1.000
_cell.length_c   1.000
_cell.angle_alpha   90.00
_cell.angle_beta   90.00
_cell.angle_gamma   90.00
#
_symmetry.space_group_name_H-M   'P 1'
#
loop_
_entity.id
_entity.type
_entity.pdbx_description
1 polymer ?
#
loop_
_entity_poly.entity_id
_entity_poly.type
_entity_poly.pdbx_seq_one_letter_code
_entity_poly.pdbx_strand_id
1 'polypeptide(L)'
;MNYTGAANVTHTSFGQYYDGSELVVAGQINHNDLETFTAEIKAKTKGNDLIFREVFTESEKDASKNLDLYIFETYIQRLWAYLTVQQLLERQVLLPEEQQMAVREQVLALSLKHNFVTPLTSMVVTKPEGERAQVANKPKEGKRPAPASPGSAAVAKTQHRRIIQGARMYDVDDSYLYSSPRGGPHVQTRNNVMNTHRSQEITVGHRPVPKSVLLKVLLPAQGQNTSICFNVDVDKDMIPKEPVFKLLHDPATGVSINGEAVQRGSFLKLEVHKDECHIKANTTGIMVTQKGKETFMLWTDNATSHHCDGITIALQNEVLGIAVGNISVNILLHKTSNDSFLWLDIRLQTPIPGAKGLLGQSPVSYVIKETSPLVKLEILGKEVLATRVSAVDYSTHVKTTVDCWLVPFSSVVPESVLEILGL
;
A
#
# COMPACT_ATOMS: atom_id res chain seq x y z
N MET A 1 17.01 -14.25 18.25
CA MET A 1 17.87 -13.36 17.44
C MET A 1 19.05 -12.93 18.29
N ASN A 2 20.26 -12.96 17.72
CA ASN A 2 21.47 -12.41 18.32
C ASN A 2 21.78 -11.06 17.66
N TYR A 3 22.27 -10.09 18.40
CA TYR A 3 22.62 -8.77 17.86
C TYR A 3 23.76 -8.12 18.62
N THR A 4 24.48 -7.21 17.96
CA THR A 4 25.50 -6.32 18.56
C THR A 4 25.20 -4.88 18.18
N GLY A 5 25.65 -3.89 18.94
CA GLY A 5 25.50 -2.47 18.58
C GLY A 5 24.11 -1.86 18.82
N ALA A 6 23.20 -2.56 19.50
CA ALA A 6 21.88 -2.04 19.88
C ALA A 6 21.54 -2.26 21.36
N ALA A 7 20.67 -1.42 21.90
CA ALA A 7 20.13 -1.47 23.25
C ALA A 7 18.60 -1.30 23.25
N ASN A 8 17.96 -1.55 24.40
CA ASN A 8 16.51 -1.41 24.59
C ASN A 8 15.68 -2.12 23.51
N VAL A 9 16.11 -3.33 23.12
CA VAL A 9 15.49 -4.10 22.05
C VAL A 9 14.22 -4.80 22.55
N THR A 10 13.18 -4.79 21.73
CA THR A 10 11.92 -5.52 21.97
C THR A 10 12.15 -7.03 21.92
N HIS A 11 11.11 -7.81 22.21
CA HIS A 11 11.18 -9.28 22.18
C HIS A 11 11.88 -9.85 20.92
N THR A 12 12.87 -10.72 21.14
CA THR A 12 13.77 -11.24 20.10
C THR A 12 13.71 -12.76 19.92
N SER A 13 12.84 -13.43 20.67
CA SER A 13 12.64 -14.88 20.64
C SER A 13 11.18 -15.16 20.36
N PHE A 14 10.88 -16.01 19.38
CA PHE A 14 9.50 -16.30 19.00
C PHE A 14 9.34 -17.81 18.94
N GLY A 15 8.25 -18.33 19.53
CA GLY A 15 8.05 -19.76 19.65
C GLY A 15 7.81 -20.45 18.31
N GLN A 16 7.05 -19.80 17.42
CA GLN A 16 6.70 -20.30 16.10
C GLN A 16 6.57 -19.12 15.13
N TYR A 17 6.79 -19.39 13.85
CA TYR A 17 6.52 -18.48 12.74
C TYR A 17 5.55 -19.17 11.79
N TYR A 18 4.53 -18.44 11.35
CA TYR A 18 3.51 -18.94 10.43
C TYR A 18 3.53 -18.17 9.12
N ASP A 19 3.27 -18.87 8.01
CA ASP A 19 3.13 -18.20 6.72
C ASP A 19 1.99 -17.16 6.76
N GLY A 20 2.26 -15.97 6.22
CA GLY A 20 1.36 -14.81 6.27
C GLY A 20 1.42 -13.98 7.56
N SER A 21 2.27 -14.35 8.53
CA SER A 21 2.57 -13.50 9.70
C SER A 21 3.89 -12.73 9.53
N GLU A 22 4.15 -11.77 10.41
CA GLU A 22 5.40 -11.01 10.44
C GLU A 22 5.96 -10.96 11.87
N LEU A 23 7.29 -11.10 11.99
CA LEU A 23 8.01 -10.93 13.25
C LEU A 23 8.69 -9.56 13.23
N VAL A 24 8.30 -8.68 14.15
CA VAL A 24 8.84 -7.32 14.24
C VAL A 24 9.71 -7.21 15.49
N VAL A 25 10.96 -6.77 15.29
CA VAL A 25 11.91 -6.46 16.36
C VAL A 25 12.38 -5.01 16.18
N ALA A 26 12.27 -4.20 17.23
CA ALA A 26 12.71 -2.82 17.24
C ALA A 26 13.71 -2.59 18.38
N GLY A 27 14.63 -1.64 18.22
CA GLY A 27 15.64 -1.31 19.23
C GLY A 27 16.26 0.05 18.98
N GLN A 28 17.15 0.47 19.88
CA GLN A 28 17.92 1.70 19.77
C GLN A 28 19.36 1.37 19.41
N ILE A 29 19.92 2.07 18.41
CA ILE A 29 21.32 1.90 18.01
C ILE A 29 22.22 2.61 19.01
N ASN A 30 23.30 1.95 19.44
CA ASN A 30 24.23 2.50 20.41
C ASN A 30 25.08 3.59 19.75
N HIS A 31 25.21 4.75 20.41
CA HIS A 31 26.01 5.89 19.94
C HIS A 31 25.67 6.37 18.51
N ASN A 32 24.47 6.03 18.00
CA ASN A 32 24.08 6.21 16.60
C ASN A 32 25.08 5.63 15.59
N ASP A 33 25.82 4.61 16.00
CA ASP A 33 26.82 3.94 15.18
C ASP A 33 26.25 2.67 14.54
N LEU A 34 25.99 2.74 13.24
CA LEU A 34 25.52 1.61 12.43
C LEU A 34 26.65 0.66 12.01
N GLU A 35 27.93 1.04 12.18
CA GLU A 35 29.07 0.21 11.75
C GLU A 35 29.24 -1.03 12.64
N THR A 36 28.87 -0.89 13.91
CA THR A 36 28.96 -1.98 14.89
C THR A 36 27.67 -2.79 15.02
N PHE A 37 26.60 -2.38 14.33
CA PHE A 37 25.32 -3.06 14.39
C PHE A 37 25.30 -4.31 13.51
N THR A 38 25.07 -5.47 14.13
CA THR A 38 24.88 -6.74 13.42
C THR A 38 23.68 -7.46 13.97
N ALA A 39 22.97 -8.18 13.10
CA ALA A 39 21.80 -8.97 13.47
C ALA A 39 21.90 -10.38 12.87
N GLU A 40 21.66 -11.39 13.71
CA GLU A 40 21.63 -12.80 13.33
C GLU A 40 20.32 -13.45 13.81
N ILE A 41 19.55 -13.95 12.86
CA ILE A 41 18.30 -14.66 13.09
C ILE A 41 18.56 -16.16 12.97
N LYS A 42 18.22 -16.90 14.03
CA LYS A 42 18.29 -18.36 14.06
C LYS A 42 16.89 -18.92 14.19
N ALA A 43 16.53 -19.85 13.32
CA ALA A 43 15.26 -20.55 13.37
C ALA A 43 15.46 -22.05 13.14
N LYS A 44 14.60 -22.87 13.74
CA LYS A 44 14.58 -24.31 13.52
C LYS A 44 13.38 -24.66 12.66
N THR A 45 13.61 -25.40 11.59
CA THR A 45 12.53 -25.95 10.76
C THR A 45 12.44 -27.46 10.93
N LYS A 46 11.43 -28.09 10.30
CA LYS A 46 11.29 -29.56 10.33
C LYS A 46 12.50 -30.30 9.75
N GLY A 47 13.21 -29.68 8.79
CA GLY A 47 14.29 -30.32 8.04
C GLY A 47 15.68 -29.81 8.36
N ASN A 48 15.84 -28.51 8.61
CA ASN A 48 17.13 -27.84 8.78
C ASN A 48 17.07 -26.68 9.78
N ASP A 49 18.22 -26.31 10.32
CA ASP A 49 18.40 -25.04 11.03
C ASP A 49 18.65 -23.92 9.99
N LEU A 50 17.96 -22.80 10.15
CA LEU A 50 18.11 -21.59 9.34
C LEU A 50 18.91 -20.57 10.14
N ILE A 51 19.93 -20.01 9.49
CA ILE A 51 20.69 -18.88 10.02
C ILE A 51 20.68 -17.80 8.94
N PHE A 52 20.12 -16.65 9.28
CA PHE A 52 20.16 -15.45 8.45
C PHE A 52 20.97 -14.38 9.17
N ARG A 53 21.88 -13.72 8.47
CA ARG A 53 22.76 -12.70 9.03
C ARG A 53 22.66 -11.44 8.17
N GLU A 54 22.34 -10.34 8.82
CA GLU A 54 22.27 -9.01 8.21
C GLU A 54 23.46 -8.17 8.69
N VAL A 55 24.16 -7.54 7.75
CA VAL A 55 25.29 -6.62 8.01
C VAL A 55 25.10 -5.38 7.15
N PHE A 56 25.11 -4.21 7.78
CA PHE A 56 24.85 -2.95 7.09
C PHE A 56 26.05 -2.56 6.22
N THR A 57 25.82 -2.43 4.92
CA THR A 57 26.85 -2.03 3.95
C THR A 57 26.99 -0.52 3.85
N GLU A 58 28.13 -0.02 3.36
CA GLU A 58 28.36 1.42 3.17
C GLU A 58 27.34 2.06 2.21
N SER A 59 26.86 1.34 1.19
CA SER A 59 25.80 1.81 0.28
C SER A 59 24.45 2.04 0.96
N GLU A 60 24.14 1.29 2.02
CA GLU A 60 22.88 1.44 2.78
C GLU A 60 22.98 2.57 3.83
N LYS A 61 24.20 2.92 4.25
CA LYS A 61 24.46 4.11 5.08
C LYS A 61 24.18 5.40 4.32
N ASP A 62 24.53 5.46 3.04
CA ASP A 62 24.26 6.64 2.23
C ASP A 62 22.79 6.71 1.80
N ALA A 63 22.13 5.57 1.58
CA ALA A 63 20.68 5.50 1.37
C ALA A 63 19.89 5.97 2.62
N SER A 64 20.33 5.60 3.83
CA SER A 64 19.68 6.04 5.09
C SER A 64 19.95 7.50 5.45
N LYS A 65 21.07 8.09 5.04
CA LYS A 65 21.33 9.54 5.14
C LYS A 65 20.50 10.39 4.17
N ASN A 66 20.12 9.83 3.00
CA ASN A 66 19.36 10.50 1.96
C ASN A 66 17.83 10.27 2.05
N LEU A 67 17.40 9.36 2.92
CA LEU A 67 16.00 9.13 3.26
C LEU A 67 15.53 10.24 4.20
N ASP A 68 14.32 10.78 4.02
CA ASP A 68 13.77 11.89 4.83
C ASP A 68 13.94 11.62 6.34
N LEU A 69 15.01 12.18 6.94
CA LEU A 69 15.43 11.98 8.33
C LEU A 69 14.27 12.26 9.31
N TYR A 70 13.34 13.13 8.94
CA TYR A 70 12.16 13.48 9.73
C TYR A 70 11.16 12.32 9.90
N ILE A 71 10.92 11.51 8.86
CA ILE A 71 9.99 10.36 8.94
C ILE A 71 10.63 9.24 9.75
N PHE A 72 11.92 8.98 9.56
CA PHE A 72 12.63 7.93 10.30
C PHE A 72 12.84 8.30 11.77
N GLU A 73 13.30 9.52 12.08
CA GLU A 73 13.57 9.92 13.46
C GLU A 73 12.29 9.97 14.30
N THR A 74 11.15 10.39 13.75
CA THR A 74 9.91 10.48 14.54
C THR A 74 9.07 9.19 14.49
N TYR A 75 8.86 8.57 13.34
CA TYR A 75 7.96 7.41 13.23
C TYR A 75 8.62 6.11 13.69
N ILE A 76 9.88 5.83 13.31
CA ILE A 76 10.55 4.59 13.73
C ILE A 76 10.85 4.62 15.22
N GLN A 77 11.25 5.78 15.74
CA GLN A 77 11.41 5.97 17.18
C GLN A 77 10.08 5.80 17.92
N ARG A 78 8.97 6.32 17.37
CA ARG A 78 7.64 6.16 17.96
C ARG A 78 7.12 4.72 17.84
N LEU A 79 7.45 4.01 16.77
CA LEU A 79 7.14 2.58 16.59
C LEU A 79 7.87 1.74 17.65
N TRP A 80 9.17 1.97 17.83
CA TRP A 80 9.95 1.35 18.90
C TRP A 80 9.30 1.62 20.26
N ALA A 81 9.01 2.89 20.58
CA ALA A 81 8.40 3.26 21.85
C ALA A 81 7.03 2.62 22.05
N TYR A 82 6.20 2.55 21.00
CA TYR A 82 4.90 1.89 21.04
C TYR A 82 5.02 0.40 21.38
N LEU A 83 5.89 -0.33 20.66
CA LEU A 83 6.11 -1.76 20.88
C LEU A 83 6.69 -2.02 22.27
N THR A 84 7.66 -1.22 22.72
CA THR A 84 8.21 -1.31 24.08
C THR A 84 7.14 -1.06 25.14
N VAL A 85 6.30 -0.03 24.98
CA VAL A 85 5.20 0.25 25.90
C VAL A 85 4.17 -0.89 25.94
N GLN A 86 3.79 -1.46 24.79
CA GLN A 86 2.89 -2.63 24.76
C GLN A 86 3.49 -3.81 25.52
N GLN A 87 4.75 -4.17 25.23
CA GLN A 87 5.42 -5.30 25.87
C GLN A 87 5.62 -5.11 27.38
N LEU A 88 5.92 -3.88 27.83
CA LEU A 88 6.02 -3.57 29.24
C LEU A 88 4.67 -3.68 29.95
N LEU A 89 3.58 -3.22 29.32
CA LEU A 89 2.22 -3.36 29.87
C LEU A 89 1.78 -4.83 29.97
N GLU A 90 2.07 -5.64 28.95
CA GLU A 90 1.80 -7.09 28.96
C GLU A 90 2.60 -7.78 30.07
N ARG A 91 3.90 -7.48 30.16
CA ARG A 91 4.77 -8.04 31.19
C ARG A 91 4.37 -7.61 32.60
N GLN A 92 3.93 -6.37 32.78
CA GLN A 92 3.51 -5.84 34.07
C GLN A 92 2.44 -6.72 34.73
N VAL A 93 1.49 -7.27 33.96
CA VAL A 93 0.41 -8.13 34.48
C VAL A 93 0.94 -9.46 35.04
N LEU A 94 2.12 -9.90 34.59
CA LEU A 94 2.73 -11.18 34.96
C LEU A 94 3.75 -11.05 36.12
N LEU A 95 4.12 -9.83 36.53
CA LEU A 95 5.18 -9.59 37.51
C LEU A 95 4.65 -9.49 38.95
N PRO A 96 5.46 -9.82 39.97
CA PRO A 96 5.15 -9.53 41.38
C PRO A 96 5.05 -8.03 41.66
N GLU A 97 4.24 -7.64 42.65
CA GLU A 97 3.89 -6.23 42.96
C GLU A 97 5.12 -5.31 43.18
N GLU A 98 6.18 -5.84 43.80
CA GLU A 98 7.44 -5.13 44.03
C GLU A 98 8.12 -4.68 42.72
N GLN A 99 8.05 -5.50 41.66
CA GLN A 99 8.64 -5.22 40.36
C GLN A 99 7.67 -4.46 39.43
N GLN A 100 6.36 -4.51 39.70
CA GLN A 100 5.36 -3.80 38.92
C GLN A 100 5.53 -2.28 38.99
N MET A 101 5.94 -1.74 40.15
CA MET A 101 6.11 -0.29 40.31
C MET A 101 7.22 0.25 39.39
N ALA A 102 8.36 -0.42 39.31
CA ALA A 102 9.46 -0.02 38.42
C ALA A 102 9.06 -0.07 36.94
N VAL A 103 8.33 -1.11 36.52
CA VAL A 103 7.81 -1.21 35.14
C VAL A 103 6.77 -0.13 34.86
N ARG A 104 5.89 0.16 35.82
CA ARG A 104 4.87 1.21 35.70
C ARG A 104 5.49 2.59 35.50
N GLU A 105 6.56 2.90 36.24
CA GLU A 105 7.32 4.14 36.10
C GLU A 105 7.95 4.26 34.71
N GLN A 106 8.56 3.18 34.20
CA GLN A 106 9.13 3.15 32.84
C GLN A 106 8.06 3.35 31.76
N VAL A 107 6.91 2.68 31.87
CA VAL A 107 5.80 2.86 30.93
C VAL A 107 5.28 4.28 30.97
N LEU A 108 5.10 4.86 32.17
CA LEU A 108 4.66 6.24 32.33
C LEU A 108 5.63 7.22 31.67
N ALA A 109 6.93 7.07 31.94
CA ALA A 109 7.98 7.91 31.36
C ALA A 109 8.01 7.83 29.83
N LEU A 110 7.97 6.63 29.24
CA LEU A 110 7.92 6.43 27.78
C LEU A 110 6.61 6.97 27.17
N SER A 111 5.48 6.77 27.85
CA SER A 111 4.17 7.25 27.39
C SER A 111 4.13 8.77 27.32
N LEU A 112 4.65 9.46 28.33
CA LEU A 112 4.72 10.92 28.35
C LEU A 112 5.74 11.43 27.32
N LYS A 113 6.93 10.83 27.25
CA LYS A 113 7.98 11.21 26.29
C LYS A 113 7.49 11.15 24.83
N HIS A 114 6.66 10.16 24.48
CA HIS A 114 6.17 9.95 23.12
C HIS A 114 4.68 10.31 22.93
N ASN A 115 4.07 11.03 23.88
CA ASN A 115 2.68 11.49 23.84
C ASN A 115 1.65 10.38 23.57
N PHE A 116 1.85 9.21 24.18
CA PHE A 116 0.88 8.12 24.11
C PHE A 116 -0.17 8.23 25.20
N VAL A 117 -1.43 7.99 24.83
CA VAL A 117 -2.52 7.72 25.77
C VAL A 117 -2.56 6.23 26.04
N THR A 118 -2.16 5.83 27.24
CA THR A 118 -2.02 4.44 27.68
C THR A 118 -2.88 4.21 28.92
N PRO A 119 -2.96 3.00 29.50
CA PRO A 119 -3.67 2.82 30.77
C PRO A 119 -3.08 3.62 31.94
N LEU A 120 -1.90 4.23 31.76
CA LEU A 120 -1.21 5.06 32.75
C LEU A 120 -1.26 6.56 32.46
N THR A 121 -1.75 6.98 31.30
CA THR A 121 -1.79 8.39 30.86
C THR A 121 -3.15 8.76 30.27
N SER A 122 -3.53 10.02 30.41
CA SER A 122 -4.83 10.54 29.96
C SER A 122 -4.60 11.83 29.17
N MET A 123 -5.40 12.05 28.13
CA MET A 123 -5.40 13.32 27.40
C MET A 123 -6.55 14.19 27.90
N VAL A 124 -6.25 15.42 28.32
CA VAL A 124 -7.23 16.39 28.84
C VAL A 124 -7.35 17.54 27.87
N VAL A 125 -8.57 17.80 27.39
CA VAL A 125 -8.91 18.96 26.56
C VAL A 125 -9.53 20.02 27.45
N THR A 126 -8.78 21.07 27.73
CA THR A 126 -9.29 22.25 28.45
C THR A 126 -10.05 23.14 27.49
N LYS A 127 -11.21 23.62 27.92
CA LYS A 127 -12.05 24.57 27.21
C LYS A 127 -12.03 25.92 27.95
N PRO A 128 -12.32 27.04 27.28
CA PRO A 128 -12.43 28.36 27.93
C PRO A 128 -13.48 28.37 29.05
N GLU A 129 -13.35 29.33 29.97
CA GLU A 129 -14.12 29.39 31.23
C GLU A 129 -15.64 29.29 31.00
N GLY A 130 -16.25 28.27 31.60
CA GLY A 130 -17.70 28.01 31.52
C GLY A 130 -18.07 26.61 31.00
N GLU A 131 -17.15 25.91 30.33
CA GLU A 131 -17.38 24.54 29.83
C GLU A 131 -16.51 23.50 30.55
N ARG A 132 -17.08 22.32 30.86
CA ARG A 132 -16.35 21.23 31.53
C ARG A 132 -15.27 20.65 30.59
N ALA A 133 -14.07 20.44 31.13
CA ALA A 133 -12.97 19.77 30.43
C ALA A 133 -13.37 18.35 30.00
N GLN A 134 -12.92 17.93 28.82
CA GLN A 134 -13.12 16.56 28.31
C GLN A 134 -11.85 15.74 28.54
N VAL A 135 -11.99 14.50 29.02
CA VAL A 135 -10.86 13.60 29.31
C VAL A 135 -10.98 12.36 28.44
N ALA A 136 -9.95 12.08 27.64
CA ALA A 136 -9.82 10.87 26.84
C ALA A 136 -8.86 9.88 27.52
N ASN A 137 -9.35 8.68 27.80
CA ASN A 137 -8.62 7.58 28.42
C ASN A 137 -8.57 6.37 27.49
N LYS A 138 -7.49 5.57 27.54
CA LYS A 138 -7.47 4.26 26.88
C LYS A 138 -8.50 3.34 27.58
N PRO A 139 -9.47 2.75 26.87
CA PRO A 139 -10.43 1.82 27.47
C PRO A 139 -9.71 0.60 28.05
N LYS A 140 -10.24 0.06 29.16
CA LYS A 140 -9.80 -1.24 29.69
C LYS A 140 -10.55 -2.35 28.95
N GLU A 141 -9.80 -3.35 28.50
CA GLU A 141 -10.36 -4.58 27.93
C GLU A 141 -11.27 -5.26 28.98
N GLY A 142 -12.49 -5.62 28.59
CA GLY A 142 -13.47 -6.28 29.46
C GLY A 142 -14.47 -5.40 30.22
N LYS A 143 -14.40 -4.05 30.17
CA LYS A 143 -15.48 -3.18 30.68
C LYS A 143 -16.32 -2.60 29.55
N ARG A 144 -17.58 -3.05 29.44
CA ARG A 144 -18.62 -2.31 28.70
C ARG A 144 -18.65 -0.86 29.23
N PRO A 145 -18.76 0.16 28.35
CA PRO A 145 -19.02 1.52 28.81
C PRO A 145 -20.25 1.50 29.72
N ALA A 146 -20.13 2.01 30.93
CA ALA A 146 -21.28 2.17 31.81
C ALA A 146 -22.29 3.09 31.10
N PRO A 147 -23.59 2.75 31.07
CA PRO A 147 -24.59 3.63 30.48
C PRO A 147 -24.58 4.96 31.24
N ALA A 148 -24.42 6.06 30.50
CA ALA A 148 -24.65 7.39 31.03
C ALA A 148 -26.07 7.45 31.60
N SER A 149 -26.19 7.92 32.84
CA SER A 149 -27.47 8.10 33.54
C SER A 149 -28.39 9.08 32.77
N PRO A 150 -29.71 8.85 32.74
CA PRO A 150 -30.63 9.62 31.92
C PRO A 150 -30.99 10.96 32.58
N GLY A 151 -30.63 12.05 31.92
CA GLY A 151 -31.11 13.40 32.23
C GLY A 151 -31.97 13.94 31.08
N SER A 152 -33.28 13.95 31.31
CA SER A 152 -34.33 14.74 30.66
C SER A 152 -34.52 14.63 29.14
N ALA A 153 -35.58 13.91 28.77
CA ALA A 153 -36.20 13.93 27.46
C ALA A 153 -36.77 15.32 27.12
N ALA A 154 -36.48 15.81 25.92
CA ALA A 154 -37.35 16.72 25.18
C ALA A 154 -37.58 16.13 23.79
N VAL A 155 -38.86 15.88 23.51
CA VAL A 155 -39.41 15.27 22.31
C VAL A 155 -39.39 16.27 21.16
N ALA A 156 -38.82 15.90 20.00
CA ALA A 156 -39.22 16.45 18.71
C ALA A 156 -39.13 15.36 17.63
N LYS A 157 -40.28 15.07 17.03
CA LYS A 157 -40.51 14.07 15.97
C LYS A 157 -39.90 14.54 14.65
N THR A 158 -39.21 13.70 13.88
CA THR A 158 -39.50 13.51 12.44
C THR A 158 -38.98 12.16 11.88
N GLN A 159 -39.94 11.41 11.32
CA GLN A 159 -39.97 10.36 10.29
C GLN A 159 -38.78 9.41 9.98
N HIS A 160 -39.12 8.13 10.08
CA HIS A 160 -38.40 6.95 9.59
C HIS A 160 -38.32 6.84 8.05
N ARG A 161 -37.21 6.29 7.56
CA ARG A 161 -37.26 5.15 6.62
C ARG A 161 -36.18 4.12 6.99
N ARG A 162 -36.64 2.87 7.14
CA ARG A 162 -35.96 1.71 7.72
C ARG A 162 -34.83 1.16 6.84
N ILE A 163 -33.71 0.78 7.47
CA ILE A 163 -32.81 -0.29 7.02
C ILE A 163 -33.07 -1.52 7.92
N ILE A 164 -33.19 -2.68 7.29
CA ILE A 164 -33.52 -3.97 7.92
C ILE A 164 -32.30 -4.51 8.70
N GLN A 165 -32.56 -4.96 9.93
CA GLN A 165 -31.65 -5.71 10.81
C GLN A 165 -31.82 -7.23 10.64
N GLY A 166 -30.73 -7.96 10.93
CA GLY A 166 -30.72 -9.36 11.41
C GLY A 166 -29.27 -9.86 11.49
N ALA A 167 -28.58 -9.78 12.64
CA ALA A 167 -28.54 -10.77 13.75
C ALA A 167 -27.83 -12.09 13.33
N ARG A 168 -26.85 -12.67 14.05
CA ARG A 168 -26.53 -12.68 15.49
C ARG A 168 -25.13 -13.28 15.72
N MET A 169 -24.48 -12.81 16.79
CA MET A 169 -23.35 -13.42 17.51
C MET A 169 -23.71 -14.79 18.14
N TYR A 170 -22.72 -15.67 18.25
CA TYR A 170 -22.63 -16.64 19.35
C TYR A 170 -21.25 -16.54 20.00
N ASP A 171 -21.26 -16.23 21.30
CA ASP A 171 -20.21 -16.51 22.28
C ASP A 171 -20.10 -18.01 22.50
N VAL A 172 -18.87 -18.54 22.63
CA VAL A 172 -18.55 -19.62 23.58
C VAL A 172 -17.11 -19.41 24.03
N ASP A 173 -16.96 -19.21 25.34
CA ASP A 173 -15.68 -19.25 26.04
C ASP A 173 -15.58 -20.57 26.82
N ASP A 174 -14.33 -20.93 27.06
CA ASP A 174 -13.79 -21.79 28.09
C ASP A 174 -13.54 -23.30 27.85
N SER A 175 -12.48 -23.68 28.55
CA SER A 175 -11.43 -24.67 28.36
C SER A 175 -11.74 -26.09 28.85
N TYR A 176 -10.87 -27.08 28.57
CA TYR A 176 -10.16 -27.90 29.58
C TYR A 176 -9.31 -29.05 28.98
N LEU A 177 -8.36 -29.49 29.81
CA LEU A 177 -7.16 -30.29 29.61
C LEU A 177 -7.37 -31.83 29.48
N TYR A 178 -6.29 -32.49 29.02
CA TYR A 178 -5.97 -33.93 28.95
C TYR A 178 -6.61 -34.87 30.01
N SER A 179 -7.03 -36.09 29.58
CA SER A 179 -6.56 -37.42 30.05
C SER A 179 -7.46 -38.60 29.57
N SER A 180 -6.87 -39.68 29.04
CA SER A 180 -7.51 -41.01 28.81
C SER A 180 -7.46 -41.86 30.11
N PRO A 181 -8.30 -42.93 30.32
CA PRO A 181 -8.06 -44.26 29.69
C PRO A 181 -9.24 -45.27 29.53
N ARG A 182 -9.07 -46.19 28.54
CA ARG A 182 -9.41 -47.65 28.46
C ARG A 182 -10.81 -48.22 28.78
N GLY A 183 -11.34 -49.02 27.83
CA GLY A 183 -12.12 -50.25 28.09
C GLY A 183 -13.29 -50.54 27.12
N GLY A 184 -13.14 -51.50 26.19
CA GLY A 184 -14.27 -52.22 25.55
C GLY A 184 -14.65 -53.49 26.35
N PRO A 185 -15.44 -54.48 25.84
CA PRO A 185 -16.02 -54.63 24.49
C PRO A 185 -17.48 -55.21 24.46
N HIS A 186 -17.89 -55.73 23.27
CA HIS A 186 -19.04 -56.61 22.91
C HIS A 186 -20.36 -55.90 22.46
N VAL A 187 -20.80 -55.83 21.18
CA VAL A 187 -20.97 -56.73 19.99
C VAL A 187 -22.46 -57.09 19.77
N GLN A 188 -22.98 -56.73 18.58
CA GLN A 188 -23.81 -57.51 17.62
C GLN A 188 -24.70 -56.57 16.77
N THR A 189 -24.23 -56.18 15.58
CA THR A 189 -24.62 -56.73 14.25
C THR A 189 -26.09 -56.52 13.82
N ARG A 190 -26.30 -55.66 12.82
CA ARG A 190 -27.05 -56.00 11.60
C ARG A 190 -26.79 -55.00 10.47
N ASN A 191 -26.24 -55.51 9.37
CA ASN A 191 -26.02 -54.81 8.12
C ASN A 191 -27.36 -54.60 7.38
N ASN A 192 -27.57 -53.43 6.78
CA ASN A 192 -27.46 -53.27 5.32
C ASN A 192 -27.88 -51.88 4.82
N VAL A 193 -27.33 -51.58 3.65
CA VAL A 193 -27.71 -50.57 2.64
C VAL A 193 -26.84 -49.31 2.62
N MET A 194 -26.08 -49.21 1.52
CA MET A 194 -25.28 -48.08 1.08
C MET A 194 -26.04 -46.77 1.18
N ASN A 195 -25.37 -45.73 1.70
CA ASN A 195 -25.51 -44.40 1.13
C ASN A 195 -24.19 -43.65 1.26
N THR A 196 -23.89 -42.97 0.16
CA THR A 196 -22.67 -42.23 -0.15
C THR A 196 -22.44 -41.09 0.85
N HIS A 197 -21.29 -41.11 1.51
CA HIS A 197 -20.83 -39.94 2.26
C HIS A 197 -20.53 -38.81 1.27
N ARG A 198 -21.37 -37.78 1.35
CA ARG A 198 -21.16 -36.46 0.77
C ARG A 198 -19.84 -35.90 1.32
N SER A 199 -18.81 -35.89 0.49
CA SER A 199 -17.59 -35.12 0.71
C SER A 199 -17.98 -33.66 0.95
N GLN A 200 -17.78 -33.17 2.18
CA GLN A 200 -17.74 -31.73 2.40
C GLN A 200 -16.34 -31.29 1.98
N GLU A 201 -16.26 -30.66 0.80
CA GLU A 201 -15.11 -29.86 0.41
C GLU A 201 -14.88 -28.78 1.48
N ILE A 202 -13.75 -28.89 2.18
CA ILE A 202 -13.22 -27.79 2.97
C ILE A 202 -12.68 -26.79 1.97
N THR A 203 -13.47 -25.74 1.70
CA THR A 203 -13.07 -24.63 0.84
C THR A 203 -11.83 -23.98 1.45
N VAL A 204 -10.69 -24.19 0.80
CA VAL A 204 -9.43 -23.51 1.09
C VAL A 204 -9.67 -22.01 0.91
N GLY A 205 -9.71 -21.29 2.04
CA GLY A 205 -9.82 -19.84 2.05
C GLY A 205 -8.67 -19.26 1.23
N HIS A 206 -9.00 -18.75 0.05
CA HIS A 206 -8.07 -18.01 -0.78
C HIS A 206 -7.53 -16.82 0.03
N ARG A 207 -6.22 -16.57 -0.08
CA ARG A 207 -5.59 -15.31 0.35
C ARG A 207 -6.48 -14.14 -0.11
N PRO A 208 -6.74 -13.11 0.72
CA PRO A 208 -7.30 -11.89 0.18
C PRO A 208 -6.29 -11.34 -0.82
N VAL A 209 -6.64 -11.43 -2.10
CA VAL A 209 -6.02 -10.67 -3.19
C VAL A 209 -5.98 -9.21 -2.73
N PRO A 210 -4.88 -8.46 -2.95
CA PRO A 210 -4.81 -7.06 -2.52
C PRO A 210 -6.08 -6.33 -2.96
N LYS A 211 -6.82 -5.85 -1.95
CA LYS A 211 -8.15 -5.27 -2.10
C LYS A 211 -8.13 -3.92 -2.80
N SER A 212 -6.95 -3.42 -3.17
CA SER A 212 -6.83 -2.21 -3.97
C SER A 212 -5.78 -2.32 -5.07
N VAL A 213 -6.05 -1.63 -6.19
CA VAL A 213 -5.06 -1.37 -7.24
C VAL A 213 -4.33 -0.09 -6.87
N LEU A 214 -3.05 -0.22 -6.52
CA LEU A 214 -2.15 0.91 -6.33
C LEU A 214 -1.41 1.18 -7.63
N LEU A 215 -1.82 2.21 -8.36
CA LEU A 215 -1.12 2.71 -9.55
C LEU A 215 -0.17 3.84 -9.12
N LYS A 216 1.14 3.60 -9.19
CA LYS A 216 2.16 4.65 -8.99
C LYS A 216 2.50 5.26 -10.35
N VAL A 217 2.25 6.55 -10.50
CA VAL A 217 2.53 7.29 -11.74
C VAL A 217 3.80 8.10 -11.55
N LEU A 218 4.69 8.07 -12.54
CA LEU A 218 5.91 8.86 -12.59
C LEU A 218 5.78 9.88 -13.72
N LEU A 219 5.87 11.17 -13.40
CA LEU A 219 5.82 12.26 -14.35
C LEU A 219 7.15 13.00 -14.41
N PRO A 220 7.78 13.10 -15.60
CA PRO A 220 8.91 13.98 -15.80
C PRO A 220 8.53 15.41 -15.43
N ALA A 221 9.39 16.09 -14.68
CA ALA A 221 9.19 17.47 -14.31
C ALA A 221 9.94 18.40 -15.27
N GLN A 222 9.23 19.38 -15.84
CA GLN A 222 9.80 20.26 -16.86
C GLN A 222 10.98 21.07 -16.29
N GLY A 223 12.16 20.90 -16.87
CA GLY A 223 13.38 21.62 -16.46
C GLY A 223 13.95 21.21 -15.11
N GLN A 224 13.54 20.06 -14.57
CA GLN A 224 13.98 19.56 -13.25
C GLN A 224 14.61 18.17 -13.37
N ASN A 225 15.58 17.88 -12.49
CA ASN A 225 16.23 16.57 -12.42
C ASN A 225 15.46 15.54 -11.57
N THR A 226 14.52 16.00 -10.73
CA THR A 226 13.70 15.12 -9.89
C THR A 226 12.26 15.16 -10.38
N SER A 227 11.75 14.00 -10.79
CA SER A 227 10.38 13.79 -11.27
C SER A 227 9.35 13.98 -10.16
N ILE A 228 8.09 14.16 -10.55
CA ILE A 228 6.95 14.09 -9.61
C ILE A 228 6.35 12.68 -9.70
N CYS A 229 5.94 12.14 -8.56
CA CYS A 229 5.18 10.90 -8.53
C CYS A 229 3.99 11.00 -7.59
N PHE A 230 2.96 10.23 -7.89
CA PHE A 230 1.76 10.13 -7.05
C PHE A 230 1.18 8.73 -7.16
N ASN A 231 0.39 8.36 -6.15
CA ASN A 231 -0.30 7.08 -6.10
C ASN A 231 -1.79 7.29 -6.37
N VAL A 232 -2.39 6.39 -7.14
CA VAL A 232 -3.84 6.26 -7.29
C VAL A 232 -4.21 4.94 -6.63
N ASP A 233 -5.00 5.02 -5.57
CA ASP A 233 -5.47 3.86 -4.82
C ASP A 233 -6.94 3.63 -5.13
N VAL A 234 -7.27 2.43 -5.61
CA VAL A 234 -8.60 2.09 -6.10
C VAL A 234 -9.05 0.78 -5.46
N ASP A 235 -10.10 0.84 -4.65
CA ASP A 235 -10.69 -0.35 -4.03
C ASP A 235 -11.34 -1.25 -5.10
N LYS A 236 -10.86 -2.50 -5.20
CA LYS A 236 -11.37 -3.49 -6.15
C LYS A 236 -12.81 -3.91 -5.82
N ASP A 237 -13.23 -3.79 -4.57
CA ASP A 237 -14.60 -4.11 -4.16
C ASP A 237 -15.61 -3.05 -4.64
N MET A 238 -15.14 -1.86 -5.03
CA MET A 238 -15.97 -0.78 -5.58
C MET A 238 -16.04 -0.76 -7.11
N ILE A 239 -15.26 -1.60 -7.82
CA ILE A 239 -15.23 -1.62 -9.29
C ILE A 239 -15.49 -3.03 -9.82
N PRO A 240 -16.56 -3.24 -10.60
CA PRO A 240 -16.77 -4.50 -11.28
C PRO A 240 -15.85 -4.59 -12.51
N LYS A 241 -14.76 -5.38 -12.39
CA LYS A 241 -13.68 -5.65 -13.37
C LYS A 241 -12.43 -4.78 -13.21
N GLU A 242 -11.35 -5.21 -13.85
CA GLU A 242 -10.04 -4.55 -13.81
C GLU A 242 -10.19 -3.06 -14.16
N PRO A 243 -9.64 -2.14 -13.35
CA PRO A 243 -9.85 -0.72 -13.54
C PRO A 243 -9.16 -0.22 -14.81
N VAL A 244 -9.95 0.36 -15.71
CA VAL A 244 -9.47 1.04 -16.91
C VAL A 244 -9.32 2.53 -16.59
N PHE A 245 -8.09 3.01 -16.60
CA PHE A 245 -7.75 4.41 -16.35
C PHE A 245 -7.70 5.19 -17.65
N LYS A 246 -8.32 6.37 -17.68
CA LYS A 246 -8.09 7.39 -18.70
C LYS A 246 -6.72 8.01 -18.46
N LEU A 247 -5.75 7.63 -19.29
CA LEU A 247 -4.37 8.07 -19.17
C LEU A 247 -4.18 9.44 -19.81
N LEU A 248 -4.73 9.64 -21.00
CA LEU A 248 -4.71 10.92 -21.69
C LEU A 248 -5.97 11.06 -22.56
N HIS A 249 -6.55 12.25 -22.58
CA HIS A 249 -7.54 12.64 -23.58
C HIS A 249 -7.25 14.08 -24.02
N ASP A 250 -6.89 14.25 -25.29
CA ASP A 250 -6.69 15.55 -25.92
C ASP A 250 -7.90 15.88 -26.80
N PRO A 251 -8.76 16.82 -26.39
CA PRO A 251 -9.94 17.18 -27.16
C PRO A 251 -9.62 17.92 -28.48
N ALA A 252 -8.44 18.54 -28.60
CA ALA A 252 -8.06 19.28 -29.80
C ALA A 252 -7.69 18.36 -30.96
N THR A 253 -6.95 17.28 -30.67
CA THR A 253 -6.57 16.28 -31.66
C THR A 253 -7.54 15.09 -31.73
N GLY A 254 -8.40 14.92 -30.72
CA GLY A 254 -9.29 13.76 -30.60
C GLY A 254 -8.58 12.49 -30.12
N VAL A 255 -7.31 12.58 -29.71
CA VAL A 255 -6.55 11.43 -29.20
C VAL A 255 -7.04 11.05 -27.82
N SER A 256 -7.19 9.74 -27.58
CA SER A 256 -7.42 9.17 -26.26
C SER A 256 -6.53 7.97 -26.02
N ILE A 257 -6.06 7.83 -24.78
CA ILE A 257 -5.22 6.73 -24.32
C ILE A 257 -5.82 6.20 -23.02
N ASN A 258 -6.12 4.91 -23.00
CA ASN A 258 -6.67 4.22 -21.83
C ASN A 258 -5.81 3.00 -21.47
N GLY A 259 -5.76 2.65 -20.19
CA GLY A 259 -4.98 1.51 -19.72
C GLY A 259 -5.69 0.70 -18.65
N GLU A 260 -5.75 -0.61 -18.84
CA GLU A 260 -6.20 -1.59 -17.85
C GLU A 260 -5.02 -1.92 -16.92
N ALA A 261 -5.06 -1.40 -15.70
CA ALA A 261 -3.92 -1.48 -14.79
C ALA A 261 -4.02 -2.67 -13.82
N VAL A 262 -2.85 -3.21 -13.46
CA VAL A 262 -2.75 -4.32 -12.50
C VAL A 262 -2.30 -3.83 -11.13
N GLN A 263 -1.01 -3.47 -11.02
CA GLN A 263 -0.35 -2.99 -9.80
C GLN A 263 0.91 -2.20 -10.16
N ARG A 264 1.32 -1.26 -9.30
CA ARG A 264 2.64 -0.60 -9.33
C ARG A 264 3.01 0.10 -10.65
N GLY A 265 2.02 0.64 -11.36
CA GLY A 265 2.27 1.41 -12.60
C GLY A 265 2.18 0.57 -13.89
N SER A 266 1.96 -0.74 -13.79
CA SER A 266 1.92 -1.63 -14.97
C SER A 266 0.52 -1.84 -15.53
N PHE A 267 0.47 -2.15 -16.82
CA PHE A 267 -0.77 -2.36 -17.59
C PHE A 267 -0.81 -3.76 -18.22
N LEU A 268 -1.97 -4.40 -18.23
CA LEU A 268 -2.22 -5.60 -19.05
C LEU A 268 -2.56 -5.24 -20.48
N LYS A 269 -3.24 -4.10 -20.63
CA LYS A 269 -3.76 -3.63 -21.90
C LYS A 269 -3.70 -2.12 -21.97
N LEU A 270 -3.25 -1.62 -23.11
CA LEU A 270 -3.24 -0.20 -23.46
C LEU A 270 -3.98 -0.01 -24.77
N GLU A 271 -4.87 0.98 -24.81
CA GLU A 271 -5.65 1.33 -25.99
C GLU A 271 -5.39 2.79 -26.37
N VAL A 272 -5.03 3.02 -27.62
CA VAL A 272 -4.93 4.36 -28.22
C VAL A 272 -5.98 4.49 -29.31
N HIS A 273 -6.75 5.58 -29.26
CA HIS A 273 -7.81 5.84 -30.22
C HIS A 273 -7.72 7.28 -30.74
N LYS A 274 -7.85 7.41 -32.06
CA LYS A 274 -8.08 8.67 -32.75
C LYS A 274 -8.86 8.40 -34.03
N ASP A 275 -9.98 9.11 -34.22
CA ASP A 275 -10.83 8.99 -35.40
C ASP A 275 -11.21 7.51 -35.71
N GLU A 276 -10.83 6.97 -36.86
CA GLU A 276 -11.13 5.59 -37.27
C GLU A 276 -9.95 4.65 -37.04
N CYS A 277 -8.91 5.10 -36.31
CA CYS A 277 -7.76 4.31 -35.93
C CYS A 277 -7.79 3.94 -34.46
N HIS A 278 -7.74 2.64 -34.20
CA HIS A 278 -7.71 2.04 -32.87
C HIS A 278 -6.50 1.12 -32.76
N ILE A 279 -5.70 1.32 -31.73
CA ILE A 279 -4.52 0.51 -31.43
C ILE A 279 -4.77 -0.14 -30.07
N LYS A 280 -4.70 -1.45 -30.00
CA LYS A 280 -4.82 -2.23 -28.76
C LYS A 280 -3.56 -3.05 -28.58
N ALA A 281 -2.79 -2.73 -27.54
CA ALA A 281 -1.59 -3.47 -27.16
C ALA A 281 -1.88 -4.26 -25.87
N ASN A 282 -1.47 -5.53 -25.84
CA ASN A 282 -1.43 -6.36 -24.65
C ASN A 282 -0.12 -7.16 -24.61
N THR A 283 0.04 -8.06 -23.65
CA THR A 283 1.27 -8.86 -23.52
C THR A 283 1.49 -9.89 -24.63
N THR A 284 0.47 -10.20 -25.44
CA THR A 284 0.56 -11.19 -26.52
C THR A 284 0.81 -10.57 -27.89
N GLY A 285 0.37 -9.33 -28.13
CA GLY A 285 0.60 -8.63 -29.38
C GLY A 285 -0.06 -7.26 -29.46
N ILE A 286 -0.01 -6.69 -30.66
CA ILE A 286 -0.56 -5.39 -31.00
C ILE A 286 -1.60 -5.56 -32.11
N MET A 287 -2.78 -5.01 -31.91
CA MET A 287 -3.85 -4.98 -32.90
C MET A 287 -4.10 -3.54 -33.33
N VAL A 288 -3.99 -3.29 -34.64
CA VAL A 288 -4.31 -2.00 -35.25
C VAL A 288 -5.54 -2.18 -36.12
N THR A 289 -6.61 -1.48 -35.77
CA THR A 289 -7.86 -1.43 -36.53
C THR A 289 -7.98 -0.08 -37.20
N GLN A 290 -8.10 -0.07 -38.54
CA GLN A 290 -8.29 1.14 -39.33
C GLN A 290 -9.47 0.95 -40.27
N LYS A 291 -10.52 1.77 -40.14
CA LYS A 291 -11.73 1.71 -40.99
C LYS A 291 -12.32 0.28 -41.10
N GLY A 292 -12.34 -0.44 -39.98
CA GLY A 292 -12.83 -1.82 -39.89
C GLY A 292 -11.86 -2.91 -40.38
N LYS A 293 -10.68 -2.56 -40.90
CA LYS A 293 -9.63 -3.54 -41.24
C LYS A 293 -8.69 -3.73 -40.06
N GLU A 294 -8.54 -4.97 -39.61
CA GLU A 294 -7.65 -5.33 -38.50
C GLU A 294 -6.31 -5.85 -39.02
N THR A 295 -5.23 -5.39 -38.39
CA THR A 295 -3.86 -5.87 -38.61
C THR A 295 -3.28 -6.25 -37.26
N PHE A 296 -2.82 -7.49 -37.14
CA PHE A 296 -2.18 -7.99 -35.93
C PHE A 296 -0.66 -8.06 -36.12
N MET A 297 0.08 -7.59 -35.12
CA MET A 297 1.54 -7.62 -35.06
C MET A 297 1.97 -8.33 -33.77
N LEU A 298 2.99 -9.16 -33.87
CA LEU A 298 3.68 -9.73 -32.72
C LEU A 298 4.76 -8.75 -32.24
N TRP A 299 5.04 -8.72 -30.94
CA TRP A 299 6.11 -7.89 -30.36
C TRP A 299 7.50 -8.20 -30.95
N THR A 300 7.69 -9.40 -31.48
CA THR A 300 8.92 -9.88 -32.11
C THR A 300 9.01 -9.56 -33.60
N ASP A 301 8.00 -8.93 -34.19
CA ASP A 301 8.02 -8.56 -35.61
C ASP A 301 9.10 -7.49 -35.85
N ASN A 302 9.83 -7.64 -36.96
CA ASN A 302 10.95 -6.77 -37.28
C ASN A 302 10.47 -5.49 -37.97
N ALA A 303 10.69 -4.34 -37.31
CA ALA A 303 10.61 -2.99 -37.87
C ALA A 303 9.39 -2.75 -38.78
N THR A 304 8.19 -2.92 -38.22
CA THR A 304 6.94 -2.59 -38.93
C THR A 304 6.58 -1.13 -38.70
N SER A 305 6.16 -0.44 -39.76
CA SER A 305 5.59 0.90 -39.67
C SER A 305 4.19 0.95 -40.28
N HIS A 306 3.28 1.63 -39.58
CA HIS A 306 1.91 1.83 -40.01
C HIS A 306 1.53 3.30 -39.81
N HIS A 307 0.68 3.80 -40.71
CA HIS A 307 0.15 5.16 -40.62
C HIS A 307 -1.37 5.11 -40.76
N CYS A 308 -2.07 5.77 -39.83
CA CYS A 308 -3.53 5.87 -39.85
C CYS A 308 -3.95 7.18 -39.18
N ASP A 309 -4.85 7.95 -39.81
CA ASP A 309 -5.46 9.14 -39.24
C ASP A 309 -4.49 10.12 -38.54
N GLY A 310 -3.30 10.31 -39.13
CA GLY A 310 -2.26 11.19 -38.58
C GLY A 310 -1.45 10.61 -37.41
N ILE A 311 -1.71 9.35 -37.06
CA ILE A 311 -0.89 8.54 -36.16
C ILE A 311 0.20 7.84 -36.97
N THR A 312 1.44 7.94 -36.48
CA THR A 312 2.55 7.10 -36.92
C THR A 312 2.79 6.01 -35.88
N ILE A 313 2.78 4.76 -36.31
CA ILE A 313 2.99 3.59 -35.48
C ILE A 313 4.27 2.91 -35.97
N ALA A 314 5.20 2.66 -35.06
CA ALA A 314 6.45 1.96 -35.37
C ALA A 314 6.73 0.93 -34.28
N LEU A 315 6.96 -0.32 -34.68
CA LEU A 315 7.37 -1.38 -33.76
C LEU A 315 8.83 -1.71 -34.00
N GLN A 316 9.67 -1.50 -32.99
CA GLN A 316 11.10 -1.82 -33.07
C GLN A 316 11.63 -2.25 -31.71
N ASN A 317 12.40 -3.35 -31.66
CA ASN A 317 13.07 -3.85 -30.45
C ASN A 317 12.10 -4.01 -29.26
N GLU A 318 10.93 -4.62 -29.49
CA GLU A 318 9.85 -4.80 -28.50
C GLU A 318 9.29 -3.47 -27.92
N VAL A 319 9.52 -2.34 -28.61
CA VAL A 319 8.96 -1.03 -28.28
C VAL A 319 7.99 -0.61 -29.38
N LEU A 320 6.74 -0.38 -29.00
CA LEU A 320 5.73 0.20 -29.88
C LEU A 320 5.74 1.72 -29.70
N GLY A 321 6.32 2.44 -30.64
CA GLY A 321 6.28 3.89 -30.74
C GLY A 321 5.01 4.35 -31.46
N ILE A 322 4.30 5.29 -30.87
CA ILE A 322 3.09 5.92 -31.40
C ILE A 322 3.28 7.43 -31.34
N ALA A 323 3.23 8.10 -32.49
CA ALA A 323 3.41 9.55 -32.57
C ALA A 323 2.19 10.22 -33.21
N VAL A 324 1.67 11.25 -32.54
CA VAL A 324 0.57 12.10 -33.02
C VAL A 324 0.85 13.55 -32.66
N GLY A 325 1.23 14.37 -33.65
CA GLY A 325 1.55 15.79 -33.40
C GLY A 325 2.68 15.96 -32.38
N ASN A 326 2.39 16.59 -31.23
CA ASN A 326 3.33 16.78 -30.12
C ASN A 326 3.35 15.61 -29.10
N ILE A 327 2.52 14.60 -29.31
CA ILE A 327 2.39 13.43 -28.46
C ILE A 327 3.28 12.32 -29.01
N SER A 328 4.23 11.86 -28.21
CA SER A 328 4.99 10.64 -28.47
C SER A 328 4.77 9.66 -27.32
N VAL A 329 4.38 8.45 -27.66
CA VAL A 329 4.05 7.39 -26.70
C VAL A 329 4.86 6.17 -27.07
N ASN A 330 5.63 5.66 -26.12
CA ASN A 330 6.26 4.36 -26.24
C ASN A 330 5.56 3.38 -25.31
N ILE A 331 5.19 2.22 -25.85
CA ILE A 331 4.70 1.09 -25.06
C ILE A 331 5.77 0.01 -25.10
N LEU A 332 6.24 -0.37 -23.92
CA LEU A 332 7.27 -1.39 -23.75
C LEU A 332 6.67 -2.65 -23.13
N LEU A 333 7.00 -3.81 -23.71
CA LEU A 333 6.68 -5.10 -23.11
C LEU A 333 7.81 -5.53 -22.17
N HIS A 334 7.50 -5.68 -20.88
CA HIS A 334 8.42 -6.24 -19.89
C HIS A 334 8.07 -7.69 -19.60
N LYS A 335 9.05 -8.58 -19.74
CA LYS A 335 8.94 -10.00 -19.40
C LYS A 335 9.78 -10.30 -18.17
N THR A 336 9.17 -10.93 -17.18
CA THR A 336 9.84 -11.49 -15.99
C THR A 336 9.65 -13.00 -15.98
N SER A 337 10.32 -13.72 -15.07
CA SER A 337 10.24 -15.19 -15.03
C SER A 337 8.83 -15.74 -14.85
N ASN A 338 7.94 -14.98 -14.20
CA ASN A 338 6.60 -15.42 -13.84
C ASN A 338 5.48 -14.54 -14.40
N ASP A 339 5.79 -13.37 -14.97
CA ASP A 339 4.79 -12.39 -15.37
C ASP A 339 5.25 -11.51 -16.54
N SER A 340 4.29 -10.99 -17.31
CA SER A 340 4.53 -10.02 -18.38
C SER A 340 3.57 -8.86 -18.24
N PHE A 341 4.07 -7.64 -18.47
CA PHE A 341 3.25 -6.45 -18.37
C PHE A 341 3.74 -5.37 -19.34
N LEU A 342 2.87 -4.41 -19.60
CA LEU A 342 3.16 -3.24 -20.40
C LEU A 342 3.52 -2.04 -19.52
N TRP A 343 4.45 -1.24 -20.00
CA TRP A 343 4.77 0.07 -19.45
C TRP A 343 4.55 1.16 -20.49
N LEU A 344 3.97 2.27 -20.05
CA LEU A 344 3.70 3.43 -20.90
C LEU A 344 4.73 4.53 -20.57
N ASP A 345 5.56 4.89 -21.54
CA ASP A 345 6.40 6.10 -21.51
C ASP A 345 5.78 7.15 -22.44
N ILE A 346 5.12 8.16 -21.86
CA ILE A 346 4.58 9.28 -22.62
C ILE A 346 5.54 10.47 -22.57
N ARG A 347 5.86 11.01 -23.73
CA ARG A 347 6.71 12.18 -23.89
C ARG A 347 5.93 13.27 -24.61
N LEU A 348 5.66 14.32 -23.86
CA LEU A 348 5.01 15.53 -24.34
C LEU A 348 6.05 16.65 -24.36
N GLN A 349 6.27 17.26 -25.53
CA GLN A 349 7.22 18.38 -25.64
C GLN A 349 6.73 19.63 -24.93
N THR A 350 5.41 19.83 -24.91
CA THR A 350 4.73 20.97 -24.28
C THR A 350 3.43 20.49 -23.65
N PRO A 351 2.96 21.13 -22.57
CA PRO A 351 1.65 20.85 -22.00
C PRO A 351 0.55 21.03 -23.06
N ILE A 352 -0.43 20.13 -23.06
CA ILE A 352 -1.56 20.21 -23.99
C ILE A 352 -2.71 20.98 -23.30
N PRO A 353 -3.10 22.15 -23.82
CA PRO A 353 -4.20 22.92 -23.24
C PRO A 353 -5.51 22.13 -23.25
N GLY A 354 -6.12 21.96 -22.07
CA GLY A 354 -7.40 21.26 -21.94
C GLY A 354 -7.32 19.73 -22.00
N ALA A 355 -6.12 19.15 -22.05
CA ALA A 355 -5.97 17.71 -21.93
C ALA A 355 -6.42 17.22 -20.55
N LYS A 356 -7.00 16.02 -20.55
CA LYS A 356 -7.56 15.34 -19.39
C LYS A 356 -6.90 13.99 -19.16
N GLY A 357 -7.13 13.39 -18.01
CA GLY A 357 -6.58 12.08 -17.64
C GLY A 357 -5.35 12.17 -16.74
N LEU A 358 -4.84 11.02 -16.30
CA LEU A 358 -3.70 10.92 -15.37
C LEU A 358 -2.43 11.65 -15.84
N LEU A 359 -2.25 11.72 -17.15
CA LEU A 359 -1.07 12.30 -17.82
C LEU A 359 -1.42 13.62 -18.51
N GLY A 360 -2.65 14.13 -18.36
CA GLY A 360 -3.14 15.33 -19.05
C GLY A 360 -2.40 16.62 -18.66
N GLN A 361 -1.89 16.70 -17.43
CA GLN A 361 -1.09 17.83 -16.96
C GLN A 361 0.41 17.69 -17.21
N SER A 362 0.83 16.62 -17.90
CA SER A 362 2.24 16.40 -18.22
C SER A 362 2.72 17.26 -19.41
N PRO A 363 3.97 17.76 -19.41
CA PRO A 363 4.91 17.74 -18.30
C PRO A 363 4.51 18.72 -17.20
N VAL A 364 4.67 18.32 -15.95
CA VAL A 364 4.34 19.15 -14.78
C VAL A 364 5.57 19.96 -14.39
N SER A 365 5.39 21.21 -13.94
CA SER A 365 6.46 22.00 -13.33
C SER A 365 6.20 22.22 -11.85
N TYR A 366 7.27 22.44 -11.08
CA TYR A 366 7.16 22.77 -9.66
C TYR A 366 8.24 23.77 -9.24
N VAL A 367 7.94 24.51 -8.16
CA VAL A 367 8.88 25.39 -7.48
C VAL A 367 9.00 24.96 -6.02
N ILE A 368 10.21 24.82 -5.51
CA ILE A 368 10.43 24.54 -4.08
C ILE A 368 10.20 25.84 -3.31
N LYS A 369 9.22 25.85 -2.40
CA LYS A 369 8.88 27.02 -1.56
C LYS A 369 9.55 26.97 -0.20
N GLU A 370 9.56 25.79 0.40
CA GLU A 370 10.06 25.56 1.75
C GLU A 370 10.75 24.20 1.76
N THR A 371 11.87 24.09 2.45
CA THR A 371 12.64 22.85 2.59
C THR A 371 12.74 22.38 4.04
N SER A 372 12.23 23.16 5.00
CA SER A 372 12.27 22.85 6.43
C SER A 372 11.09 23.51 7.15
N PRO A 373 10.35 22.79 8.02
CA PRO A 373 10.59 21.42 8.49
C PRO A 373 10.11 20.33 7.52
N LEU A 374 9.28 20.68 6.54
CA LEU A 374 8.78 19.78 5.50
C LEU A 374 8.96 20.43 4.12
N VAL A 375 9.25 19.63 3.11
CA VAL A 375 9.36 20.15 1.74
C VAL A 375 7.98 20.54 1.24
N LYS A 376 7.82 21.81 0.86
CA LYS A 376 6.65 22.31 0.14
C LYS A 376 7.02 22.67 -1.28
N LEU A 377 6.27 22.11 -2.22
CA LEU A 377 6.34 22.44 -3.63
C LEU A 377 5.13 23.29 -4.00
N GLU A 378 5.32 24.29 -4.84
CA GLU A 378 4.24 24.90 -5.60
C GLU A 378 4.06 24.14 -6.90
N ILE A 379 2.94 23.45 -7.06
CA ILE A 379 2.56 22.69 -8.26
C ILE A 379 1.21 23.23 -8.73
N LEU A 380 1.12 23.62 -10.01
CA LEU A 380 -0.11 24.18 -10.60
C LEU A 380 -0.72 25.32 -9.75
N GLY A 381 0.13 26.18 -9.16
CA GLY A 381 -0.28 27.30 -8.32
C GLY A 381 -0.75 26.92 -6.90
N LYS A 382 -0.57 25.67 -6.47
CA LYS A 382 -0.94 25.18 -5.13
C LYS A 382 0.31 24.78 -4.36
N GLU A 383 0.40 25.20 -3.10
CA GLU A 383 1.43 24.69 -2.18
C GLU A 383 1.04 23.32 -1.65
N VAL A 384 1.92 22.34 -1.83
CA VAL A 384 1.69 20.95 -1.48
C VAL A 384 2.90 20.38 -0.77
N LEU A 385 2.63 19.56 0.24
CA LEU A 385 3.67 18.81 0.92
C LEU A 385 4.17 17.71 -0.02
N ALA A 386 5.50 17.59 -0.09
CA ALA A 386 6.17 16.57 -0.87
C ALA A 386 7.14 15.77 0.00
N THR A 387 7.29 14.49 -0.34
CA THR A 387 8.22 13.56 0.33
C THR A 387 9.12 12.95 -0.72
N ARG A 388 10.41 12.81 -0.43
CA ARG A 388 11.32 12.19 -1.40
C ARG A 388 11.22 10.68 -1.30
N VAL A 389 10.91 10.03 -2.42
CA VAL A 389 10.81 8.57 -2.49
C VAL A 389 11.47 8.05 -3.75
N SER A 390 11.86 6.79 -3.75
CA SER A 390 12.34 6.11 -4.95
C SER A 390 11.20 5.38 -5.67
N ALA A 391 11.30 5.27 -6.99
CA ALA A 391 10.39 4.54 -7.85
C ALA A 391 11.20 3.77 -8.90
N VAL A 392 10.70 2.62 -9.35
CA VAL A 392 11.30 1.91 -10.47
C VAL A 392 10.74 2.50 -11.76
N ASP A 393 11.62 2.96 -12.64
CA ASP A 393 11.28 3.39 -13.99
C ASP A 393 11.52 2.26 -14.99
N TYR A 394 10.45 1.92 -15.72
CA TYR A 394 10.41 0.90 -16.75
C TYR A 394 10.26 1.51 -18.16
N SER A 395 10.52 2.82 -18.32
CA SER A 395 10.55 3.52 -19.60
C SER A 395 11.64 3.02 -20.57
N THR A 396 12.55 2.18 -20.08
CA THR A 396 13.55 1.47 -20.87
C THR A 396 13.58 -0.01 -20.50
N HIS A 397 14.26 -0.84 -21.32
CA HIS A 397 14.50 -2.26 -21.03
C HIS A 397 15.34 -2.49 -19.76
N VAL A 398 16.06 -1.46 -19.30
CA VAL A 398 16.83 -1.50 -18.05
C VAL A 398 15.96 -0.94 -16.93
N LYS A 399 15.73 -1.76 -15.90
CA LYS A 399 15.03 -1.32 -14.68
C LYS A 399 15.94 -0.38 -13.92
N THR A 400 15.55 0.87 -13.81
CA THR A 400 16.31 1.89 -13.08
C THR A 400 15.50 2.40 -11.91
N THR A 401 16.15 2.60 -10.77
CA THR A 401 15.52 3.24 -9.62
C THR A 401 15.80 4.73 -9.71
N VAL A 402 14.74 5.53 -9.73
CA VAL A 402 14.81 6.99 -9.81
C VAL A 402 14.14 7.62 -8.60
N ASP A 403 14.64 8.79 -8.21
CA ASP A 403 14.01 9.60 -7.17
C ASP A 403 12.84 10.41 -7.73
N CYS A 404 11.80 10.55 -6.94
CA CYS A 404 10.68 11.42 -7.24
C CYS A 404 10.11 12.09 -5.98
N TRP A 405 9.48 13.24 -6.19
CA TRP A 405 8.67 13.89 -5.18
C TRP A 405 7.30 13.23 -5.13
N LEU A 406 7.04 12.48 -4.06
CA LEU A 406 5.71 11.95 -3.78
C LEU A 406 4.80 13.08 -3.33
N VAL A 407 3.74 13.32 -4.09
CA VAL A 407 2.72 14.34 -3.79
C VAL A 407 1.32 13.72 -3.83
N PRO A 408 0.32 14.34 -3.18
CA PRO A 408 -1.06 13.90 -3.27
C PRO A 408 -1.56 13.95 -4.72
N PHE A 409 -2.32 12.92 -5.15
CA PHE A 409 -2.92 12.84 -6.50
C PHE A 409 -3.62 14.13 -6.95
N SER A 410 -4.46 14.71 -6.09
CA SER A 410 -5.24 15.93 -6.36
C SER A 410 -4.40 17.21 -6.52
N SER A 411 -3.10 17.14 -6.25
CA SER A 411 -2.14 18.22 -6.47
C SER A 411 -1.73 18.34 -7.94
N VAL A 412 -1.82 17.23 -8.67
CA VAL A 412 -1.30 17.09 -10.04
C VAL A 412 -2.43 16.83 -11.03
N VAL A 413 -3.41 16.02 -10.65
CA VAL A 413 -4.55 15.66 -11.50
C VAL A 413 -5.79 16.41 -11.00
N PRO A 414 -6.37 17.31 -11.82
CA PRO A 414 -7.57 18.07 -11.45
C PRO A 414 -8.82 17.20 -11.29
N GLU A 415 -8.94 16.13 -12.07
CA GLU A 415 -10.07 15.20 -12.06
C GLU A 415 -10.07 14.31 -10.81
N SER A 416 -11.27 13.89 -10.41
CA SER A 416 -11.43 12.87 -9.37
C SER A 416 -11.00 11.49 -9.87
N VAL A 417 -10.64 10.60 -8.94
CA VAL A 417 -10.30 9.21 -9.25
C VAL A 417 -11.43 8.50 -10.02
N LEU A 418 -12.70 8.79 -9.71
CA LEU A 418 -13.87 8.23 -10.40
C LEU A 418 -13.96 8.70 -11.86
N GLU A 419 -13.75 9.99 -12.12
CA GLU A 419 -13.78 10.53 -13.49
C GLU A 419 -12.69 9.92 -14.39
N ILE A 420 -11.51 9.68 -13.80
CA ILE A 420 -10.39 9.00 -14.45
C ILE A 420 -10.73 7.54 -14.77
N LEU A 421 -11.48 6.87 -13.90
CA LEU A 421 -11.97 5.50 -14.12
C LEU A 421 -13.17 5.46 -15.08
N GLY A 422 -13.73 6.61 -15.43
CA GLY A 422 -14.94 6.69 -16.26
C GLY A 422 -16.20 6.22 -15.54
N LEU A 423 -16.24 6.35 -14.21
CA LEU A 423 -17.35 5.96 -13.33
C LEU A 423 -18.16 7.17 -12.85
#